data_AF-A0A7S4I6M6-F1
#
_entry.id   AF-A0A7S4I6M6-F1
#
_cell.length_a   1.000
_cell.length_b   1.000
_cell.length_c   1.000
_cell.angle_alpha   90.00
_cell.angle_beta   90.00
_cell.angle_gamma   90.00
#
_symmetry.space_group_name_H-M   'P 1'
#
loop_
_entity.id
_entity.type
_entity.pdbx_description
1 polymer ?
#
loop_
_entity_poly.entity_id
_entity_poly.type
_entity_poly.pdbx_seq_one_letter_code
_entity_poly.pdbx_strand_id
1 'polypeptide(L)'
;KSQPKRMKDHFGFTRAALGESGAVFSSEVDESVPATVFYRPFETWTSNSEWRIQLDYSEQVLGLTLGSGFVSVATDQHLIRIITTGGVQSGMVSLPGPYVCSSAYQDKLAISYHRAAPFAQSQSLGLLIYDFSLNVVTHQVELSLSPKSELHWLGWDEDGTIVTVDSIGVVRSLVYASQPQLGGGRLESQVQSCGMWVPLTTLPNDADLFHWVVGCTKDQIVFVECTAGDKYPILMAFYTPALCSLPYTAPLLPQTSDGENKLFVDRIHLQTTYDAGEQVRKQQQLDKSLLRLFHSSCNDDKLQRALDFAQLLKFPKAIDIAIQVANSANISSLAEHLAELKAAILVNAAAPLPEPTKSPKRKSQRKQVVNTVKEEANSIDESSEEDSELNEKENQPTPSASGQGDANLKDFSKELKQHASVSSIQEPPKQKLHNERVINPFQKSNSMEKGKAKGLFFLNDIIKEEKGLVGNKRKFQSSPKGAKRTKL
;
A
#
# COMPACT_ATOMS: atom_id res chain seq x y z
N LYS A 1 -9.77 -16.65 23.03
CA LYS A 1 -10.62 -17.25 21.98
C LYS A 1 -11.85 -16.36 21.84
N SER A 2 -12.02 -15.69 20.71
CA SER A 2 -13.24 -14.91 20.43
C SER A 2 -14.44 -15.86 20.42
N GLN A 3 -15.52 -15.50 21.10
CA GLN A 3 -16.77 -16.26 21.03
C GLN A 3 -17.54 -15.86 19.77
N PRO A 4 -18.22 -16.80 19.09
CA PRO A 4 -19.04 -16.48 17.94
C PRO A 4 -20.16 -15.53 18.35
N LYS A 5 -20.18 -14.33 17.76
CA LYS A 5 -21.27 -13.36 17.95
C LYS A 5 -22.38 -13.63 16.94
N ARG A 6 -23.62 -13.65 17.41
CA ARG A 6 -24.81 -13.77 16.56
C ARG A 6 -25.62 -12.48 16.63
N MET A 7 -26.27 -12.12 15.54
CA MET A 7 -27.28 -11.08 15.49
C MET A 7 -28.45 -11.58 14.66
N LYS A 8 -29.65 -11.13 15.04
CA LYS A 8 -30.83 -11.32 14.22
C LYS A 8 -30.94 -10.11 13.30
N ASP A 9 -30.98 -10.38 12.01
CA ASP A 9 -31.20 -9.34 11.01
C ASP A 9 -32.69 -8.95 10.97
N HIS A 10 -32.96 -7.69 11.29
CA HIS A 10 -34.29 -7.10 11.23
C HIS A 10 -34.41 -6.06 10.10
N PHE A 11 -33.31 -5.75 9.42
CA PHE A 11 -33.21 -4.66 8.45
C PHE A 11 -32.90 -5.14 7.03
N GLY A 12 -32.70 -6.45 6.83
CA GLY A 12 -32.41 -7.02 5.52
C GLY A 12 -31.03 -6.58 5.03
N PHE A 13 -30.01 -6.79 5.85
CA PHE A 13 -28.64 -6.41 5.51
C PHE A 13 -28.13 -7.24 4.33
N THR A 14 -27.68 -6.55 3.27
CA THR A 14 -27.17 -7.18 2.04
C THR A 14 -25.66 -7.04 1.88
N ARG A 15 -25.04 -6.12 2.64
CA ARG A 15 -23.59 -5.89 2.64
C ARG A 15 -23.06 -5.90 4.05
N ALA A 16 -21.84 -6.38 4.20
CA ALA A 16 -21.13 -6.37 5.47
C ALA A 16 -19.63 -6.16 5.25
N ALA A 17 -18.97 -5.57 6.24
CA ALA A 17 -17.52 -5.59 6.36
C ALA A 17 -17.13 -5.94 7.80
N LEU A 18 -16.03 -6.68 7.93
CA LEU A 18 -15.48 -7.15 9.18
C LEU A 18 -14.09 -6.57 9.38
N GLY A 19 -13.78 -6.11 10.58
CA GLY A 19 -12.46 -5.60 10.96
C GLY A 19 -12.12 -5.98 12.39
N GLU A 20 -11.03 -5.44 12.92
CA GLU A 20 -10.52 -5.83 14.24
C GLU A 20 -11.45 -5.39 15.39
N SER A 21 -12.03 -4.20 15.28
CA SER A 21 -12.81 -3.59 16.36
C SER A 21 -14.32 -3.86 16.28
N GLY A 22 -14.82 -4.39 15.16
CA GLY A 22 -16.26 -4.61 14.97
C GLY A 22 -16.65 -5.11 13.59
N ALA A 23 -17.96 -5.10 13.35
CA ALA A 23 -18.57 -5.38 12.06
C ALA A 23 -19.54 -4.26 11.68
N VAL A 24 -19.60 -3.96 10.38
CA VAL A 24 -20.56 -3.00 9.82
C VAL A 24 -21.43 -3.70 8.80
N PHE A 25 -22.69 -3.30 8.73
CA PHE A 25 -23.72 -3.85 7.86
C PHE A 25 -24.47 -2.73 7.17
N SER A 26 -25.02 -2.97 5.98
CA SER A 26 -25.95 -2.04 5.36
C SER A 26 -27.12 -2.71 4.68
N SER A 27 -28.27 -2.03 4.72
CA SER A 27 -29.47 -2.33 3.95
C SER A 27 -29.55 -1.42 2.72
N GLU A 28 -30.33 -1.83 1.74
CA GLU A 28 -30.63 -1.00 0.57
C GLU A 28 -31.74 0.02 0.90
N VAL A 29 -31.93 1.00 0.02
CA VAL A 29 -33.09 1.89 0.05
C VAL A 29 -34.34 1.06 -0.27
N ASP A 30 -35.38 1.24 0.53
CA ASP A 30 -36.74 0.72 0.31
C ASP A 30 -37.71 1.90 0.15
N GLU A 31 -38.92 1.67 -0.37
CA GLU A 31 -39.90 2.73 -0.71
C GLU A 31 -40.17 3.70 0.45
N SER A 32 -40.06 3.22 1.70
CA SER A 32 -40.32 4.00 2.91
C SER A 32 -39.10 4.19 3.81
N VAL A 33 -38.01 3.46 3.59
CA VAL A 33 -36.85 3.43 4.50
C VAL A 33 -35.56 3.71 3.71
N PRO A 34 -34.79 4.76 4.05
CA PRO A 34 -33.50 5.00 3.42
C PRO A 34 -32.50 3.90 3.73
N ALA A 35 -31.46 3.80 2.89
CA ALA A 35 -30.34 2.90 3.14
C ALA A 35 -29.79 3.15 4.55
N THR A 36 -29.65 2.06 5.31
CA THR A 36 -29.23 2.10 6.70
C THR A 36 -27.86 1.48 6.82
N VAL A 37 -26.95 2.16 7.54
CA VAL A 37 -25.66 1.61 7.97
C VAL A 37 -25.73 1.33 9.48
N PHE A 38 -25.35 0.11 9.86
CA PHE A 38 -25.36 -0.35 11.25
C PHE A 38 -23.97 -0.86 11.63
N TYR A 39 -23.37 -0.28 12.67
CA TYR A 39 -22.07 -0.71 13.18
C TYR A 39 -22.22 -1.36 14.55
N ARG A 40 -21.53 -2.49 14.71
CA ARG A 40 -21.50 -3.29 15.92
C ARG A 40 -20.06 -3.55 16.38
N PRO A 41 -19.58 -2.89 17.44
CA PRO A 41 -18.26 -3.15 17.99
C PRO A 41 -18.16 -4.52 18.69
N PHE A 42 -16.94 -5.05 18.75
CA PHE A 42 -16.65 -6.30 19.47
C PHE A 42 -16.39 -6.11 20.94
N GLU A 43 -15.69 -5.04 21.29
CA GLU A 43 -15.37 -4.67 22.65
C GLU A 43 -15.86 -3.25 22.90
N THR A 44 -16.55 -3.05 24.02
CA THR A 44 -17.13 -1.76 24.36
C THR A 44 -16.86 -1.45 25.83
N TRP A 45 -16.41 -0.24 26.12
CA TRP A 45 -16.29 0.25 27.50
C TRP A 45 -17.64 0.71 28.05
N THR A 46 -18.63 0.93 27.18
CA THR A 46 -19.99 1.35 27.52
C THR A 46 -21.05 0.40 26.95
N SER A 47 -22.23 0.38 27.57
CA SER A 47 -23.34 -0.52 27.26
C SER A 47 -24.11 -0.19 25.98
N ASN A 48 -23.81 0.93 25.32
CA ASN A 48 -24.49 1.38 24.10
C ASN A 48 -23.52 1.97 23.06
N SER A 49 -22.63 1.13 22.54
CA SER A 49 -21.66 1.57 21.51
C SER A 49 -22.05 1.15 20.08
N GLU A 50 -23.17 0.43 19.94
CA GLU A 50 -23.74 0.11 18.63
C GLU A 50 -24.43 1.38 18.10
N TRP A 51 -24.27 1.68 16.82
CA TRP A 51 -24.90 2.85 16.22
C TRP A 51 -25.48 2.52 14.85
N ARG A 52 -26.44 3.37 14.46
CA ARG A 52 -27.16 3.29 13.20
C ARG A 52 -27.22 4.68 12.59
N ILE A 53 -26.95 4.77 11.30
CA ILE A 53 -27.12 5.98 10.51
C ILE A 53 -27.98 5.64 9.29
N GLN A 54 -28.89 6.54 8.93
CA GLN A 54 -29.64 6.48 7.68
C GLN A 54 -29.06 7.49 6.70
N LEU A 55 -28.91 7.08 5.45
CA LEU A 55 -28.53 7.97 4.36
C LEU A 55 -29.76 8.74 3.86
N ASP A 56 -29.55 9.67 2.94
CA ASP A 56 -30.65 10.34 2.25
C ASP A 56 -31.37 9.35 1.31
N TYR A 57 -32.67 9.57 1.06
CA TYR A 57 -33.46 8.73 0.16
C TYR A 57 -32.92 8.67 -1.29
N SER A 58 -32.12 9.66 -1.68
CA SER A 58 -31.48 9.73 -2.99
C SER A 58 -30.15 8.98 -3.08
N GLU A 59 -29.69 8.34 -2.00
CA GLU A 59 -28.35 7.77 -1.92
C GLU A 59 -28.41 6.29 -1.53
N GLN A 60 -27.81 5.46 -2.37
CA GLN A 60 -27.75 4.01 -2.20
C GLN A 60 -26.33 3.58 -1.78
N VAL A 61 -26.23 2.69 -0.80
CA VAL A 61 -24.95 2.09 -0.41
C VAL A 61 -24.52 1.06 -1.45
N LEU A 62 -23.35 1.27 -2.05
CA LEU A 62 -22.71 0.35 -2.98
C LEU A 62 -21.69 -0.55 -2.28
N GLY A 63 -20.96 -0.03 -1.30
CA GLY A 63 -19.90 -0.74 -0.62
C GLY A 63 -19.63 -0.26 0.79
N LEU A 64 -19.11 -1.16 1.63
CA LEU A 64 -18.68 -0.90 2.99
C LEU A 64 -17.23 -1.32 3.16
N THR A 65 -16.49 -0.57 3.96
CA THR A 65 -15.15 -0.96 4.37
C THR A 65 -14.91 -0.50 5.80
N LEU A 66 -14.21 -1.31 6.59
CA LEU A 66 -13.91 -1.02 7.98
C LEU A 66 -12.39 -0.99 8.18
N GLY A 67 -11.86 0.16 8.57
CA GLY A 67 -10.48 0.32 9.05
C GLY A 67 -10.39 0.22 10.57
N SER A 68 -9.23 0.57 11.15
CA SER A 68 -9.02 0.55 12.62
C SER A 68 -9.92 1.55 13.36
N GLY A 69 -10.09 2.75 12.79
CA GLY A 69 -10.80 3.87 13.44
C GLY A 69 -12.05 4.36 12.71
N PHE A 70 -12.36 3.80 11.54
CA PHE A 70 -13.40 4.33 10.66
C PHE A 70 -14.16 3.26 9.88
N VAL A 71 -15.38 3.60 9.52
CA VAL A 71 -16.26 2.98 8.54
C VAL A 71 -16.26 3.88 7.31
N SER A 72 -16.00 3.30 6.14
CA SER A 72 -16.19 3.93 4.85
C SER A 72 -17.47 3.40 4.19
N VAL A 73 -18.31 4.30 3.71
CA VAL A 73 -19.55 4.00 2.98
C VAL A 73 -19.44 4.58 1.58
N ALA A 74 -19.36 3.71 0.58
CA ALA A 74 -19.35 4.09 -0.82
C ALA A 74 -20.77 4.12 -1.38
N THR A 75 -21.11 5.15 -2.16
CA THR A 75 -22.48 5.38 -2.64
C THR A 75 -22.56 5.61 -4.13
N ASP A 76 -23.76 5.49 -4.68
CA ASP A 76 -24.09 5.66 -6.10
C ASP A 76 -23.94 7.10 -6.60
N GLN A 77 -23.88 8.08 -5.68
CA GLN A 77 -23.57 9.48 -5.98
C GLN A 77 -22.06 9.74 -6.17
N HIS A 78 -21.25 8.68 -6.31
CA HIS A 78 -19.79 8.75 -6.34
C HIS A 78 -19.22 9.40 -5.07
N LEU A 79 -19.85 9.17 -3.92
CA LEU A 79 -19.37 9.66 -2.64
C LEU A 79 -18.83 8.52 -1.79
N ILE A 80 -17.78 8.84 -1.04
CA ILE A 80 -17.24 8.02 0.03
C ILE A 80 -17.44 8.81 1.33
N ARG A 81 -18.32 8.34 2.19
CA ARG A 81 -18.55 8.91 3.51
C ARG A 81 -17.65 8.20 4.52
N ILE A 82 -16.95 8.97 5.33
CA ILE A 82 -16.04 8.46 6.37
C ILE A 82 -16.66 8.74 7.73
N ILE A 83 -16.94 7.67 8.47
CA ILE A 83 -17.63 7.70 9.76
C ILE A 83 -16.71 7.04 10.78
N THR A 84 -16.49 7.64 11.94
CA THR A 84 -15.67 7.00 12.99
C THR A 84 -16.37 5.77 13.55
N THR A 85 -15.62 4.88 14.20
CA THR A 85 -16.22 3.74 14.94
C THR A 85 -17.18 4.17 16.06
N GLY A 86 -17.13 5.44 16.49
CA GLY A 86 -18.10 6.04 17.41
C GLY A 86 -19.35 6.63 16.76
N GLY A 87 -19.48 6.58 15.42
CA GLY A 87 -20.66 7.06 14.69
C GLY A 87 -20.62 8.53 14.28
N VAL A 88 -19.45 9.18 14.35
CA VAL A 88 -19.28 10.58 13.93
C VAL A 88 -18.89 10.61 12.45
N GLN A 89 -19.68 11.28 11.60
CA GLN A 89 -19.26 11.55 10.23
C GLN A 89 -18.09 12.56 10.24
N SER A 90 -16.91 12.10 9.85
CA SER A 90 -15.64 12.83 10.00
C SER A 90 -15.12 13.38 8.67
N GLY A 91 -15.55 12.82 7.54
CA GLY A 91 -15.10 13.27 6.23
C GLY A 91 -15.98 12.73 5.10
N MET A 92 -15.80 13.31 3.92
CA MET A 92 -16.44 12.86 2.69
C MET A 92 -15.52 13.15 1.51
N VAL A 93 -15.41 12.21 0.58
CA VAL A 93 -14.56 12.31 -0.62
C VAL A 93 -15.39 11.94 -1.84
N SER A 94 -15.25 12.69 -2.92
CA SER A 94 -15.85 12.34 -4.21
C SER A 94 -14.94 11.41 -5.01
N LEU A 95 -15.50 10.34 -5.56
CA LEU A 95 -14.82 9.47 -6.52
C LEU A 95 -14.88 10.07 -7.93
N PRO A 96 -13.80 9.95 -8.72
CA PRO A 96 -13.81 10.40 -10.11
C PRO A 96 -14.75 9.59 -11.03
N GLY A 97 -15.25 8.43 -10.58
CA GLY A 97 -16.18 7.60 -11.34
C GLY A 97 -16.81 6.50 -10.49
N PRO A 98 -17.59 5.61 -11.12
CA PRO A 98 -18.38 4.59 -10.41
C PRO A 98 -17.53 3.67 -9.53
N TYR A 99 -17.99 3.44 -8.30
CA TYR A 99 -17.35 2.55 -7.34
C TYR A 99 -17.32 1.09 -7.82
N VAL A 100 -16.22 0.38 -7.56
CA VAL A 100 -16.06 -1.06 -7.82
C VAL A 100 -15.93 -1.84 -6.52
N CYS A 101 -14.87 -1.57 -5.75
CA CYS A 101 -14.64 -2.21 -4.45
C CYS A 101 -13.68 -1.37 -3.60
N SER A 102 -13.63 -1.65 -2.30
CA SER A 102 -12.66 -1.03 -1.40
C SER A 102 -12.23 -2.00 -0.30
N SER A 103 -11.05 -1.73 0.26
CA SER A 103 -10.48 -2.46 1.39
C SER A 103 -9.66 -1.51 2.24
N ALA A 104 -9.50 -1.81 3.53
CA ALA A 104 -8.75 -0.97 4.45
C ALA A 104 -7.66 -1.76 5.17
N TYR A 105 -6.61 -1.05 5.53
CA TYR A 105 -5.52 -1.51 6.39
C TYR A 105 -5.18 -0.39 7.35
N GLN A 106 -5.39 -0.65 8.65
CA GLN A 106 -5.26 0.38 9.68
C GLN A 106 -6.07 1.63 9.29
N ASP A 107 -5.40 2.79 9.19
CA ASP A 107 -6.00 4.08 8.85
C ASP A 107 -6.01 4.36 7.34
N LYS A 108 -5.62 3.40 6.50
CA LYS A 108 -5.58 3.56 5.03
C LYS A 108 -6.77 2.86 4.39
N LEU A 109 -7.35 3.53 3.39
CA LEU A 109 -8.47 3.05 2.59
C LEU A 109 -8.06 3.02 1.11
N ALA A 110 -8.15 1.86 0.48
CA ALA A 110 -7.94 1.67 -0.95
C ALA A 110 -9.30 1.51 -1.64
N ILE A 111 -9.54 2.31 -2.69
CA ILE A 111 -10.82 2.37 -3.39
C ILE A 111 -10.60 2.20 -4.88
N SER A 112 -11.16 1.13 -5.44
CA SER A 112 -11.21 0.88 -6.87
C SER A 112 -12.46 1.49 -7.48
N TYR A 113 -12.31 2.15 -8.63
CA TYR A 113 -13.40 2.79 -9.36
C TYR A 113 -13.18 2.71 -10.88
N HIS A 114 -14.25 2.82 -11.65
CA HIS A 114 -14.17 2.93 -13.12
C HIS A 114 -13.70 4.33 -13.51
N ARG A 115 -12.65 4.39 -14.34
CA ARG A 115 -12.13 5.65 -14.91
C ARG A 115 -12.77 5.99 -16.25
N ALA A 116 -13.16 4.97 -17.00
CA ALA A 116 -13.82 5.08 -18.28
C ALA A 116 -14.68 3.85 -18.54
N ALA A 117 -15.54 3.94 -19.54
CA ALA A 117 -16.29 2.79 -20.03
C ALA A 117 -15.33 1.69 -20.53
N PRO A 118 -15.64 0.40 -20.33
CA PRO A 118 -14.84 -0.70 -20.86
C PRO A 118 -14.75 -0.63 -22.39
N PHE A 119 -13.58 -0.93 -22.94
CA PHE A 119 -13.36 -0.98 -24.38
C PHE A 119 -12.71 -2.30 -24.77
N ALA A 120 -13.21 -2.94 -25.84
CA ALA A 120 -12.72 -4.24 -26.32
C ALA A 120 -12.62 -5.32 -25.20
N GLN A 121 -13.65 -5.40 -24.35
CA GLN A 121 -13.74 -6.27 -23.16
C GLN A 121 -12.68 -6.00 -22.07
N SER A 122 -11.92 -4.91 -22.17
CA SER A 122 -10.93 -4.53 -21.15
C SER A 122 -11.49 -3.44 -20.24
N GLN A 123 -11.38 -3.67 -18.94
CA GLN A 123 -11.81 -2.73 -17.91
C GLN A 123 -10.83 -1.56 -17.79
N SER A 124 -11.34 -0.37 -17.50
CA SER A 124 -10.52 0.82 -17.20
C SER A 124 -10.75 1.21 -15.75
N LEU A 125 -9.89 0.71 -14.85
CA LEU A 125 -10.02 0.92 -13.41
C LEU A 125 -8.91 1.83 -12.86
N GLY A 126 -9.25 2.60 -11.83
CA GLY A 126 -8.31 3.39 -11.04
C GLY A 126 -8.38 2.97 -9.58
N LEU A 127 -7.29 3.21 -8.85
CA LEU A 127 -7.20 3.01 -7.41
C LEU A 127 -6.89 4.35 -6.74
N LEU A 128 -7.70 4.72 -5.76
CA LEU A 128 -7.51 5.89 -4.90
C LEU A 128 -7.16 5.41 -3.49
N ILE A 129 -6.10 5.96 -2.90
CA ILE A 129 -5.65 5.61 -1.54
C ILE A 129 -5.79 6.82 -0.63
N TYR A 130 -6.74 6.73 0.28
CA TYR A 130 -7.06 7.75 1.25
C TYR A 130 -6.48 7.37 2.62
N ASP A 131 -5.81 8.31 3.27
CA ASP A 131 -5.29 8.15 4.63
C ASP A 131 -6.20 8.91 5.59
N PHE A 132 -6.88 8.16 6.45
CA PHE A 132 -7.86 8.67 7.40
C PHE A 132 -7.22 9.57 8.45
N SER A 133 -6.06 9.17 8.97
CA SER A 133 -5.35 9.91 10.01
C SER A 133 -4.83 11.25 9.51
N LEU A 134 -4.47 11.33 8.23
CA LEU A 134 -4.05 12.57 7.57
C LEU A 134 -5.19 13.33 6.87
N ASN A 135 -6.36 12.72 6.74
CA ASN A 135 -7.51 13.22 5.98
C ASN A 135 -7.13 13.69 4.56
N VAL A 136 -6.36 12.87 3.84
CA VAL A 136 -5.84 13.22 2.51
C VAL A 136 -5.79 12.01 1.59
N VAL A 137 -5.99 12.25 0.28
CA VAL A 137 -5.67 11.27 -0.75
C VAL A 137 -4.16 11.25 -0.94
N THR A 138 -3.52 10.13 -0.60
CA THR A 138 -2.07 9.98 -0.67
C THR A 138 -1.62 9.58 -2.08
N HIS A 139 -2.38 8.73 -2.76
CA HIS A 139 -2.04 8.21 -4.08
C HIS A 139 -3.29 8.01 -4.92
N GLN A 140 -3.14 8.19 -6.23
CA GLN A 140 -4.13 7.83 -7.23
C GLN A 140 -3.38 7.17 -8.38
N VAL A 141 -3.62 5.88 -8.61
CA VAL A 141 -2.88 5.07 -9.58
C VAL A 141 -3.84 4.32 -10.49
N GLU A 142 -3.39 3.99 -11.69
CA GLU A 142 -4.17 3.18 -12.64
C GLU A 142 -4.04 1.70 -12.25
N LEU A 143 -5.13 0.92 -12.32
CA LEU A 143 -5.09 -0.51 -12.02
C LEU A 143 -4.67 -1.31 -13.25
N SER A 144 -3.66 -2.17 -13.09
CA SER A 144 -3.24 -3.10 -14.14
C SER A 144 -3.98 -4.43 -14.01
N LEU A 145 -4.74 -4.77 -15.04
CA LEU A 145 -5.46 -6.04 -15.16
C LEU A 145 -4.92 -6.84 -16.36
N SER A 146 -5.12 -8.15 -16.35
CA SER A 146 -4.87 -8.96 -17.54
C SER A 146 -5.81 -8.55 -18.69
N PRO A 147 -5.44 -8.80 -19.95
CA PRO A 147 -6.32 -8.52 -21.07
C PRO A 147 -7.66 -9.25 -20.91
N LYS A 148 -8.76 -8.53 -21.15
CA LYS A 148 -10.13 -9.07 -21.07
C LYS A 148 -10.48 -9.68 -19.71
N SER A 149 -9.88 -9.18 -18.64
CA SER A 149 -10.15 -9.64 -17.27
C SER A 149 -10.83 -8.56 -16.43
N GLU A 150 -11.37 -8.99 -15.29
CA GLU A 150 -12.06 -8.16 -14.32
C GLU A 150 -11.34 -8.24 -12.97
N LEU A 151 -11.53 -7.25 -12.10
CA LEU A 151 -11.00 -7.29 -10.74
C LEU A 151 -11.83 -8.25 -9.89
N HIS A 152 -11.22 -9.29 -9.34
CA HIS A 152 -11.88 -10.27 -8.48
C HIS A 152 -11.63 -10.02 -6.99
N TRP A 153 -10.46 -9.50 -6.63
CA TRP A 153 -10.10 -9.27 -5.23
C TRP A 153 -9.15 -8.09 -5.08
N LEU A 154 -9.31 -7.32 -4.00
CA LEU A 154 -8.46 -6.21 -3.60
C LEU A 154 -8.29 -6.28 -2.08
N GLY A 155 -7.06 -6.27 -1.60
CA GLY A 155 -6.76 -6.29 -0.18
C GLY A 155 -5.34 -5.87 0.14
N TRP A 156 -4.94 -6.14 1.38
CA TRP A 156 -3.69 -5.69 1.96
C TRP A 156 -2.97 -6.86 2.60
N ASP A 157 -1.64 -6.89 2.52
CA ASP A 157 -0.83 -7.78 3.33
C ASP A 157 -0.58 -7.21 4.74
N GLU A 158 0.18 -7.95 5.55
CA GLU A 158 0.51 -7.58 6.94
C GLU A 158 1.37 -6.31 7.03
N ASP A 159 2.13 -5.97 5.98
CA ASP A 159 3.04 -4.82 5.91
C ASP A 159 2.34 -3.57 5.32
N GLY A 160 1.07 -3.66 4.96
CA GLY A 160 0.31 -2.57 4.35
C GLY A 160 0.57 -2.39 2.84
N THR A 161 1.00 -3.45 2.17
CA THR A 161 1.12 -3.52 0.71
C THR A 161 -0.21 -3.89 0.10
N ILE A 162 -0.64 -3.19 -0.95
CA ILE A 162 -1.88 -3.49 -1.66
C ILE A 162 -1.65 -4.63 -2.65
N VAL A 163 -2.53 -5.63 -2.59
CA VAL A 163 -2.54 -6.79 -3.48
C VAL A 163 -3.88 -6.88 -4.21
N THR A 164 -3.84 -7.19 -5.49
CA THR A 164 -5.03 -7.41 -6.34
C THR A 164 -4.98 -8.76 -7.03
N VAL A 165 -6.14 -9.33 -7.29
CA VAL A 165 -6.29 -10.55 -8.09
C VAL A 165 -7.36 -10.31 -9.14
N ASP A 166 -7.05 -10.66 -10.38
CA ASP A 166 -7.99 -10.55 -11.49
C ASP A 166 -8.70 -11.88 -11.81
N SER A 167 -9.63 -11.84 -12.75
CA SER A 167 -10.44 -13.00 -13.15
C SER A 167 -9.66 -14.14 -13.82
N ILE A 168 -8.42 -13.89 -14.26
CA ILE A 168 -7.53 -14.91 -14.81
C ILE A 168 -6.65 -15.52 -13.69
N GLY A 169 -6.70 -14.96 -12.47
CA GLY A 169 -5.96 -15.46 -11.32
C GLY A 169 -4.58 -14.83 -11.15
N VAL A 170 -4.25 -13.77 -11.89
CA VAL A 170 -2.96 -13.09 -11.74
C VAL A 170 -2.99 -12.23 -10.48
N VAL A 171 -2.08 -12.53 -9.54
CA VAL A 171 -1.89 -11.80 -8.30
C VAL A 171 -0.85 -10.71 -8.51
N ARG A 172 -1.18 -9.45 -8.22
CA ARG A 172 -0.28 -8.29 -8.39
C ARG A 172 -0.15 -7.51 -7.09
N SER A 173 1.04 -7.00 -6.84
CA SER A 173 1.33 -6.08 -5.74
C SER A 173 1.62 -4.68 -6.27
N LEU A 174 1.14 -3.66 -5.55
CA LEU A 174 1.44 -2.25 -5.84
C LEU A 174 2.76 -1.85 -5.18
N VAL A 175 3.72 -1.45 -6.01
CA VAL A 175 5.03 -0.98 -5.60
C VAL A 175 5.18 0.48 -5.99
N TYR A 176 5.55 1.33 -5.03
CA TYR A 176 5.90 2.72 -5.35
C TYR A 176 7.36 2.78 -5.77
N ALA A 177 7.65 3.54 -6.83
CA ALA A 177 9.03 3.88 -7.15
C ALA A 177 9.67 4.52 -5.91
N SER A 178 10.67 3.86 -5.34
CA SER A 178 11.34 4.32 -4.13
C SER A 178 11.88 5.72 -4.35
N GLN A 179 11.49 6.65 -3.49
CA GLN A 179 12.26 7.85 -3.20
C GLN A 179 13.74 7.49 -2.93
N PRO A 180 14.69 8.41 -3.18
CA PRO A 180 16.11 8.11 -3.10
C PRO A 180 16.51 7.59 -1.72
N GLN A 181 17.44 6.65 -1.78
CA GLN A 181 18.00 5.83 -0.71
C GLN A 181 18.35 6.58 0.58
N LEU A 182 18.17 5.86 1.69
CA LEU A 182 18.78 6.03 3.03
C LEU A 182 19.95 7.03 3.07
N GLY A 183 19.65 8.30 3.34
CA GLY A 183 20.66 9.35 3.53
C GLY A 183 20.31 10.68 2.89
N GLY A 184 19.29 11.37 3.42
CA GLY A 184 19.00 12.73 2.97
C GLY A 184 17.65 13.23 3.43
N GLY A 185 17.58 13.73 4.67
CA GLY A 185 16.44 14.52 5.09
C GLY A 185 16.38 15.82 4.30
N ARG A 186 15.52 15.90 3.28
CA ARG A 186 14.64 17.05 3.07
C ARG A 186 13.65 16.88 1.94
N LEU A 187 12.45 17.36 2.27
CA LEU A 187 11.48 18.03 1.42
C LEU A 187 10.93 17.19 0.27
N GLU A 188 9.81 16.56 0.57
CA GLU A 188 8.68 16.24 -0.31
C GLU A 188 8.60 17.19 -1.52
N SER A 189 9.39 16.92 -2.55
CA SER A 189 9.02 17.30 -3.90
C SER A 189 7.91 16.33 -4.27
N GLN A 190 6.71 16.87 -4.52
CA GLN A 190 5.53 16.21 -5.09
C GLN A 190 5.83 15.61 -6.48
N VAL A 191 6.81 14.75 -6.59
CA VAL A 191 6.83 13.78 -7.67
C VAL A 191 5.76 12.79 -7.26
N GLN A 192 4.60 12.85 -7.92
CA GLN A 192 3.58 11.82 -7.80
C GLN A 192 4.29 10.48 -7.97
N SER A 193 4.45 9.74 -6.88
CA SER A 193 5.06 8.41 -6.92
C SER A 193 4.22 7.58 -7.87
N CYS A 194 4.71 7.35 -9.09
CA CYS A 194 4.05 6.47 -10.04
C CYS A 194 4.11 5.06 -9.45
N GLY A 195 2.98 4.60 -8.94
CA GLY A 195 2.84 3.21 -8.51
C GLY A 195 2.96 2.29 -9.71
N MET A 196 3.64 1.16 -9.53
CA MET A 196 3.80 0.10 -10.52
C MET A 196 3.17 -1.17 -9.98
N TRP A 197 2.42 -1.88 -10.83
CA TRP A 197 1.86 -3.17 -10.49
C TRP A 197 2.81 -4.28 -10.91
N VAL A 198 3.26 -5.07 -9.94
CA VAL A 198 4.21 -6.17 -10.17
C VAL A 198 3.51 -7.51 -9.93
N PRO A 199 3.50 -8.43 -10.91
CA PRO A 199 2.90 -9.76 -10.72
C PRO A 199 3.73 -10.61 -9.76
N LEU A 200 3.08 -11.18 -8.75
CA LEU A 200 3.69 -12.01 -7.72
C LEU A 200 3.54 -13.50 -7.98
N THR A 201 2.40 -13.93 -8.51
CA THR A 201 2.11 -15.32 -8.87
C THR A 201 0.85 -15.37 -9.74
N THR A 202 0.56 -16.54 -10.30
CA THR A 202 -0.70 -16.82 -11.01
C THR A 202 -1.35 -18.03 -10.36
N LEU A 203 -2.60 -17.86 -9.92
CA LEU A 203 -3.43 -18.94 -9.42
C LEU A 203 -3.75 -19.89 -10.59
N PRO A 204 -3.63 -21.22 -10.40
CA PRO A 204 -3.85 -22.20 -11.46
C PRO A 204 -5.35 -22.44 -11.70
N ASN A 205 -6.10 -21.38 -12.04
CA ASN A 205 -7.51 -21.47 -12.38
C ASN A 205 -7.68 -22.17 -13.73
N ASP A 206 -8.67 -23.07 -13.81
CA ASP A 206 -9.10 -23.70 -15.06
C ASP A 206 -10.64 -23.72 -15.15
N ALA A 207 -11.21 -24.56 -16.02
CA ALA A 207 -12.66 -24.63 -16.19
C ALA A 207 -13.40 -25.26 -15.00
N ASP A 208 -12.75 -26.17 -14.28
CA ASP A 208 -13.33 -26.93 -13.19
C ASP A 208 -12.84 -26.47 -11.81
N LEU A 209 -11.70 -25.77 -11.75
CA LEU A 209 -11.02 -25.31 -10.54
C LEU A 209 -10.92 -23.79 -10.52
N PHE A 210 -11.48 -23.18 -9.47
CA PHE A 210 -11.42 -21.76 -9.22
C PHE A 210 -10.92 -21.47 -7.79
N HIS A 211 -9.92 -20.60 -7.67
CA HIS A 211 -9.34 -20.22 -6.39
C HIS A 211 -10.00 -18.94 -5.87
N TRP A 212 -10.92 -19.08 -4.91
CA TRP A 212 -11.63 -17.96 -4.30
C TRP A 212 -10.78 -17.34 -3.18
N VAL A 213 -10.17 -16.19 -3.47
CA VAL A 213 -9.20 -15.52 -2.58
C VAL A 213 -9.89 -14.96 -1.35
N VAL A 214 -9.31 -15.23 -0.17
CA VAL A 214 -9.82 -14.75 1.13
C VAL A 214 -8.87 -13.75 1.79
N GLY A 215 -7.58 -13.82 1.48
CA GLY A 215 -6.57 -12.94 2.07
C GLY A 215 -5.18 -13.18 1.48
N CYS A 216 -4.22 -12.40 1.93
CA CYS A 216 -2.81 -12.57 1.59
C CYS A 216 -1.94 -12.36 2.82
N THR A 217 -0.76 -12.96 2.82
CA THR A 217 0.35 -12.55 3.67
C THR A 217 1.46 -11.97 2.79
N LYS A 218 2.57 -11.56 3.41
CA LYS A 218 3.75 -11.12 2.68
C LYS A 218 4.33 -12.20 1.74
N ASP A 219 4.18 -13.49 2.02
CA ASP A 219 4.87 -14.54 1.25
C ASP A 219 3.91 -15.43 0.43
N GLN A 220 2.60 -15.32 0.64
CA GLN A 220 1.62 -16.22 0.03
C GLN A 220 0.23 -15.60 -0.10
N ILE A 221 -0.50 -16.04 -1.13
CA ILE A 221 -1.94 -15.78 -1.29
C ILE A 221 -2.73 -16.90 -0.62
N VAL A 222 -3.85 -16.56 0.04
CA VAL A 222 -4.71 -17.50 0.77
C VAL A 222 -6.09 -17.53 0.14
N PHE A 223 -6.61 -18.73 -0.14
CA PHE A 223 -7.84 -18.93 -0.90
C PHE A 223 -8.58 -20.19 -0.44
N VAL A 224 -9.81 -20.34 -0.91
CA VAL A 224 -10.58 -21.58 -0.90
C VAL A 224 -10.66 -22.13 -2.32
N GLU A 225 -10.38 -23.42 -2.48
CA GLU A 225 -10.54 -24.11 -3.76
C GLU A 225 -12.02 -24.42 -4.00
N CYS A 226 -12.55 -23.92 -5.12
CA CYS A 226 -13.88 -24.22 -5.62
C CYS A 226 -13.71 -25.18 -6.80
N THR A 227 -14.40 -26.33 -6.76
CA THR A 227 -14.31 -27.37 -7.80
C THR A 227 -15.64 -27.47 -8.56
N ALA A 228 -15.66 -28.23 -9.65
CA ALA A 228 -16.84 -28.41 -10.51
C ALA A 228 -17.35 -27.12 -11.17
N GLY A 229 -16.46 -26.15 -11.41
CA GLY A 229 -16.79 -24.90 -12.09
C GLY A 229 -17.47 -23.84 -11.21
N ASP A 230 -17.59 -24.09 -9.91
CA ASP A 230 -18.11 -23.12 -8.95
C ASP A 230 -17.16 -21.91 -8.83
N LYS A 231 -17.71 -20.69 -8.82
CA LYS A 231 -16.95 -19.43 -8.71
C LYS A 231 -16.87 -18.88 -7.28
N TYR A 232 -17.49 -19.56 -6.32
CA TYR A 232 -17.50 -19.20 -4.92
C TYR A 232 -17.76 -20.46 -4.08
N PRO A 233 -17.28 -20.50 -2.83
CA PRO A 233 -17.47 -21.66 -1.98
C PRO A 233 -18.94 -21.82 -1.57
N ILE A 234 -19.47 -23.03 -1.69
CA ILE A 234 -20.79 -23.37 -1.16
C ILE A 234 -20.68 -23.55 0.36
N LEU A 235 -21.31 -22.65 1.10
CA LEU A 235 -21.37 -22.71 2.56
C LEU A 235 -22.54 -23.59 3.00
N MET A 236 -22.27 -24.56 3.87
CA MET A 236 -23.30 -25.33 4.58
C MET A 236 -23.21 -25.04 6.07
N ALA A 237 -24.34 -25.14 6.79
CA ALA A 237 -24.47 -24.72 8.19
C ALA A 237 -23.42 -25.28 9.17
N PHE A 238 -22.74 -26.39 8.83
CA PHE A 238 -21.73 -27.05 9.64
C PHE A 238 -20.42 -27.35 8.89
N TYR A 239 -20.24 -26.78 7.70
CA TYR A 239 -19.03 -26.98 6.89
C TYR A 239 -18.36 -25.64 6.63
N THR A 240 -17.14 -25.50 7.14
CA THR A 240 -16.25 -24.40 6.78
C THR A 240 -15.23 -24.95 5.78
N PRO A 241 -15.17 -24.42 4.55
CA PRO A 241 -14.19 -24.84 3.57
C PRO A 241 -12.76 -24.70 4.12
N ALA A 242 -11.87 -25.61 3.71
CA ALA A 242 -10.47 -25.54 4.09
C ALA A 242 -9.79 -24.36 3.37
N LEU A 243 -8.92 -23.65 4.10
CA LEU A 243 -8.06 -22.62 3.53
C LEU A 243 -6.80 -23.27 2.96
N CYS A 244 -6.50 -22.95 1.71
CA CYS A 244 -5.26 -23.28 1.02
C CYS A 244 -4.41 -22.01 0.86
N SER A 245 -3.12 -22.19 0.65
CA SER A 245 -2.19 -21.09 0.41
C SER A 245 -1.20 -21.42 -0.70
N LEU A 246 -0.90 -20.45 -1.56
CA LEU A 246 0.10 -20.57 -2.62
C LEU A 246 1.21 -19.52 -2.38
N PRO A 247 2.48 -19.94 -2.21
CA PRO A 247 3.60 -19.02 -2.10
C PRO A 247 3.77 -18.16 -3.35
N TYR A 248 4.24 -16.93 -3.17
CA TYR A 248 4.57 -16.07 -4.30
C TYR A 248 5.73 -16.65 -5.11
N THR A 249 5.49 -16.82 -6.40
CA THR A 249 6.44 -17.32 -7.39
C THR A 249 6.22 -16.48 -8.62
N ALA A 250 7.05 -15.45 -8.78
CA ALA A 250 6.87 -14.48 -9.85
C ALA A 250 6.95 -15.21 -11.21
N PRO A 251 6.14 -14.81 -12.21
CA PRO A 251 6.12 -15.42 -13.54
C PRO A 251 7.34 -14.97 -14.36
N LEU A 252 8.53 -15.31 -13.86
CA LEU A 252 9.81 -15.04 -14.50
C LEU A 252 10.05 -16.03 -15.64
N LEU A 253 11.08 -15.76 -16.44
CA LEU A 253 11.41 -16.60 -17.59
C LEU A 253 11.83 -18.02 -17.14
N PRO A 254 11.57 -19.08 -17.94
CA PRO A 254 11.83 -20.48 -17.54
C PRO A 254 13.27 -20.81 -17.13
N GLN A 255 14.25 -20.05 -17.63
CA GLN A 255 15.67 -20.18 -17.32
C GLN A 255 16.08 -19.54 -15.98
N THR A 256 15.14 -18.90 -15.28
CA THR A 256 15.37 -18.25 -14.00
C THR A 256 15.39 -19.29 -12.89
N SER A 257 16.42 -19.25 -12.04
CA SER A 257 16.54 -20.18 -10.92
C SER A 257 15.56 -19.83 -9.78
N ASP A 258 15.23 -20.81 -8.92
CA ASP A 258 14.40 -20.59 -7.74
C ASP A 258 14.97 -19.49 -6.82
N GLY A 259 16.31 -19.40 -6.73
CA GLY A 259 17.00 -18.37 -5.95
C GLY A 259 16.79 -16.96 -6.51
N GLU A 260 16.70 -16.81 -7.83
CA GLU A 260 16.40 -15.54 -8.47
C GLU A 260 14.92 -15.16 -8.33
N ASN A 261 14.02 -16.14 -8.39
CA ASN A 261 12.60 -15.90 -8.13
C ASN A 261 12.39 -15.39 -6.70
N LYS A 262 13.03 -16.05 -5.73
CA LYS A 262 13.04 -15.59 -4.34
C LYS A 262 13.64 -14.18 -4.20
N LEU A 263 14.77 -13.92 -4.86
CA LEU A 263 15.40 -12.59 -4.84
C LEU A 263 14.46 -11.51 -5.40
N PHE A 264 13.70 -11.82 -6.45
CA PHE A 264 12.75 -10.90 -7.07
C PHE A 264 11.61 -10.55 -6.10
N VAL A 265 11.02 -11.55 -5.46
CA VAL A 265 9.96 -11.35 -4.45
C VAL A 265 10.51 -10.59 -3.22
N ASP A 266 11.68 -10.98 -2.69
CA ASP A 266 12.32 -10.28 -1.56
C ASP A 266 12.61 -8.80 -1.89
N ARG A 267 12.89 -8.48 -3.16
CA ARG A 267 13.12 -7.09 -3.61
C ARG A 267 11.82 -6.29 -3.59
N ILE A 268 10.70 -6.88 -3.99
CA ILE A 268 9.39 -6.24 -3.90
C ILE A 268 9.07 -5.92 -2.45
N HIS A 269 9.26 -6.88 -1.53
CA HIS A 269 9.04 -6.65 -0.10
C HIS A 269 9.89 -5.51 0.46
N LEU A 270 11.16 -5.40 0.05
CA LEU A 270 11.99 -4.27 0.45
C LEU A 270 11.40 -2.94 -0.04
N GLN A 271 10.92 -2.87 -1.28
CA GLN A 271 10.38 -1.64 -1.88
C GLN A 271 9.05 -1.21 -1.24
N THR A 272 8.27 -2.14 -0.71
CA THR A 272 6.98 -1.84 -0.07
C THR A 272 7.10 -1.63 1.44
N THR A 273 8.26 -1.91 2.04
CA THR A 273 8.51 -1.67 3.47
C THR A 273 8.73 -0.19 3.73
N TYR A 274 7.98 0.41 4.66
CA TYR A 274 8.16 1.82 5.05
C TYR A 274 9.12 2.04 6.23
N ASP A 275 9.27 1.06 7.13
CA ASP A 275 10.15 1.19 8.30
C ASP A 275 11.63 1.13 7.90
N ALA A 276 12.39 2.18 8.23
CA ALA A 276 13.80 2.30 7.86
C ALA A 276 14.68 1.21 8.51
N GLY A 277 14.35 0.80 9.74
CA GLY A 277 15.09 -0.26 10.44
C GLY A 277 14.90 -1.62 9.76
N GLU A 278 13.67 -1.92 9.37
CA GLU A 278 13.30 -3.13 8.65
C GLU A 278 13.84 -3.13 7.21
N GLN A 279 13.82 -2.00 6.52
CA GLN A 279 14.46 -1.85 5.20
C GLN A 279 15.94 -2.23 5.24
N VAL A 280 16.67 -1.78 6.26
CA VAL A 280 18.10 -2.14 6.43
C VAL A 280 18.25 -3.66 6.62
N ARG A 281 17.38 -4.30 7.40
CA ARG A 281 17.41 -5.77 7.61
C ARG A 281 17.06 -6.54 6.35
N LYS A 282 15.99 -6.16 5.65
CA LYS A 282 15.57 -6.76 4.37
C LYS A 282 16.66 -6.57 3.30
N GLN A 283 17.33 -5.42 3.25
CA GLN A 283 18.47 -5.18 2.35
C GLN A 283 19.68 -6.08 2.68
N GLN A 284 19.99 -6.31 3.96
CA GLN A 284 21.05 -7.26 4.34
C GLN A 284 20.73 -8.69 3.89
N GLN A 285 19.46 -9.10 4.00
CA GLN A 285 18.99 -10.39 3.53
C GLN A 285 19.07 -10.51 2.00
N LEU A 286 18.73 -9.43 1.27
CA LEU A 286 18.90 -9.36 -0.18
C LEU A 286 20.36 -9.49 -0.60
N ASP A 287 21.27 -8.76 0.04
CA ASP A 287 22.72 -8.87 -0.23
C ASP A 287 23.23 -10.29 0.03
N LYS A 288 22.71 -10.98 1.05
CA LYS A 288 23.01 -12.40 1.33
C LYS A 288 22.56 -13.31 0.19
N SER A 289 21.34 -13.12 -0.33
CA SER A 289 20.81 -13.87 -1.47
C SER A 289 21.57 -13.58 -2.77
N LEU A 290 21.93 -12.31 -3.01
CA LEU A 290 22.78 -11.89 -4.14
C LEU A 290 24.16 -12.56 -4.08
N LEU A 291 24.80 -12.62 -2.91
CA LEU A 291 26.10 -13.28 -2.76
C LEU A 291 26.04 -14.78 -3.04
N ARG A 292 24.93 -15.45 -2.71
CA ARG A 292 24.74 -16.87 -3.07
C ARG A 292 24.66 -17.05 -4.59
N LEU A 293 23.88 -16.21 -5.27
CA LEU A 293 23.73 -16.25 -6.73
C LEU A 293 25.03 -15.85 -7.46
N PHE A 294 25.75 -14.86 -6.91
CA PHE A 294 27.09 -14.49 -7.34
C PHE A 294 28.06 -15.67 -7.28
N HIS A 295 28.13 -16.34 -6.12
CA HIS A 295 29.01 -17.49 -5.92
C HIS A 295 28.64 -18.66 -6.83
N SER A 296 27.34 -18.95 -6.99
CA SER A 296 26.87 -19.96 -7.93
C SER A 296 27.27 -19.64 -9.37
N SER A 297 27.18 -18.37 -9.77
CA SER A 297 27.56 -17.93 -11.13
C SER A 297 29.07 -17.99 -11.36
N CYS A 298 29.89 -17.77 -10.32
CA CYS A 298 31.34 -17.95 -10.39
C CYS A 298 31.70 -19.43 -10.59
N ASN A 299 31.00 -20.35 -9.91
CA ASN A 299 31.24 -21.79 -10.07
C ASN A 299 30.82 -22.32 -11.45
N ASP A 300 29.81 -21.68 -12.06
CA ASP A 300 29.35 -21.98 -13.43
C ASP A 300 30.22 -21.32 -14.52
N ASP A 301 31.29 -20.60 -14.16
CA ASP A 301 32.15 -19.81 -15.07
C ASP A 301 31.40 -18.71 -15.87
N LYS A 302 30.27 -18.22 -15.33
CA LYS A 302 29.46 -17.14 -15.94
C LYS A 302 29.81 -15.79 -15.32
N LEU A 303 31.03 -15.31 -15.59
CA LEU A 303 31.61 -14.14 -14.91
C LEU A 303 30.82 -12.84 -15.08
N GLN A 304 30.26 -12.57 -16.26
CA GLN A 304 29.43 -11.38 -16.48
C GLN A 304 28.14 -11.41 -15.64
N ARG A 305 27.49 -12.57 -15.55
CA ARG A 305 26.31 -12.75 -14.69
C ARG A 305 26.66 -12.57 -13.22
N ALA A 306 27.84 -13.05 -12.80
CA ALA A 306 28.34 -12.79 -11.45
C ALA A 306 28.52 -11.27 -11.24
N LEU A 307 29.13 -10.55 -12.18
CA LEU A 307 29.28 -9.10 -12.09
C LEU A 307 27.92 -8.38 -11.96
N ASP A 308 26.90 -8.78 -12.73
CA ASP A 308 25.55 -8.21 -12.65
C ASP A 308 24.95 -8.36 -11.24
N PHE A 309 25.10 -9.54 -10.61
CA PHE A 309 24.65 -9.72 -9.22
C PHE A 309 25.44 -8.86 -8.24
N ALA A 310 26.75 -8.69 -8.45
CA ALA A 310 27.58 -7.86 -7.58
C ALA A 310 27.24 -6.37 -7.68
N GLN A 311 26.82 -5.88 -8.86
CA GLN A 311 26.35 -4.51 -9.07
C GLN A 311 25.07 -4.17 -8.30
N LEU A 312 24.30 -5.18 -7.91
CA LEU A 312 23.07 -5.02 -7.13
C LEU A 312 23.34 -4.94 -5.62
N LEU A 313 24.54 -5.28 -5.15
CA LEU A 313 24.91 -5.21 -3.73
C LEU A 313 24.92 -3.76 -3.23
N LYS A 314 24.41 -3.53 -2.02
CA LYS A 314 24.36 -2.20 -1.42
C LYS A 314 25.37 -2.02 -0.30
N PHE A 315 25.64 -3.05 0.49
CA PHE A 315 26.55 -2.94 1.63
C PHE A 315 28.02 -3.14 1.20
N PRO A 316 28.94 -2.23 1.59
CA PRO A 316 30.36 -2.38 1.30
C PRO A 316 30.96 -3.71 1.82
N LYS A 317 30.46 -4.19 2.97
CA LYS A 317 30.86 -5.49 3.54
C LYS A 317 30.50 -6.67 2.64
N ALA A 318 29.37 -6.60 1.93
CA ALA A 318 28.96 -7.65 1.00
C ALA A 318 29.91 -7.69 -0.22
N ILE A 319 30.32 -6.52 -0.73
CA ILE A 319 31.28 -6.41 -1.83
C ILE A 319 32.65 -6.94 -1.41
N ASP A 320 33.09 -6.66 -0.19
CA ASP A 320 34.32 -7.24 0.35
C ASP A 320 34.31 -8.77 0.36
N ILE A 321 33.16 -9.37 0.66
CA ILE A 321 32.98 -10.83 0.59
C ILE A 321 33.04 -11.29 -0.87
N ALA A 322 32.40 -10.59 -1.81
CA ALA A 322 32.47 -10.93 -3.24
C ALA A 322 33.91 -10.87 -3.78
N ILE A 323 34.70 -9.87 -3.39
CA ILE A 323 36.13 -9.77 -3.73
C ILE A 323 36.92 -10.96 -3.17
N GLN A 324 36.65 -11.37 -1.91
CA GLN A 324 37.29 -12.54 -1.32
C GLN A 324 36.94 -13.83 -2.08
N VAL A 325 35.69 -13.98 -2.52
CA VAL A 325 35.25 -15.12 -3.33
C VAL A 325 35.96 -15.13 -4.67
N ALA A 326 35.98 -14.02 -5.41
CA ALA A 326 36.65 -13.92 -6.71
C ALA A 326 38.15 -14.25 -6.62
N ASN A 327 38.83 -13.73 -5.58
CA ASN A 327 40.23 -14.06 -5.32
C ASN A 327 40.44 -15.54 -4.97
N SER A 328 39.54 -16.15 -4.19
CA SER A 328 39.63 -17.57 -3.84
C SER A 328 39.40 -18.50 -5.03
N ALA A 329 38.63 -18.05 -6.01
CA ALA A 329 38.41 -18.74 -7.29
C ALA A 329 39.51 -18.47 -8.33
N ASN A 330 40.54 -17.66 -7.99
CA ASN A 330 41.60 -17.21 -8.89
C ASN A 330 41.12 -16.41 -10.12
N ILE A 331 40.04 -15.65 -9.98
CA ILE A 331 39.47 -14.80 -11.05
C ILE A 331 39.89 -13.34 -10.79
N SER A 332 41.12 -12.98 -11.15
CA SER A 332 41.71 -11.66 -10.86
C SER A 332 40.99 -10.52 -11.58
N SER A 333 40.57 -10.72 -12.83
CA SER A 333 39.86 -9.71 -13.62
C SER A 333 38.54 -9.30 -12.97
N LEU A 334 37.77 -10.25 -12.41
CA LEU A 334 36.54 -9.96 -11.68
C LEU A 334 36.83 -9.24 -10.36
N ALA A 335 37.88 -9.63 -9.65
CA ALA A 335 38.28 -8.97 -8.40
C ALA A 335 38.65 -7.49 -8.60
N GLU A 336 39.32 -7.15 -9.71
CA GLU A 336 39.63 -5.76 -10.09
C GLU A 336 38.36 -4.94 -10.32
N HIS A 337 37.42 -5.42 -11.14
CA HIS A 337 36.14 -4.74 -11.39
C HIS A 337 35.33 -4.54 -10.09
N LEU A 338 35.35 -5.52 -9.19
CA LEU A 338 34.65 -5.41 -7.89
C LEU A 338 35.31 -4.38 -6.97
N ALA A 339 36.64 -4.22 -7.02
CA ALA A 339 37.34 -3.20 -6.26
C ALA A 339 37.01 -1.79 -6.75
N GLU A 340 36.90 -1.61 -8.08
CA GLU A 340 36.43 -0.35 -8.68
C GLU A 340 34.98 -0.03 -8.30
N LEU A 341 34.10 -1.03 -8.36
CA LEU A 341 32.70 -0.91 -7.95
C LEU A 341 32.58 -0.50 -6.48
N LYS A 342 33.39 -1.11 -5.60
CA LYS A 342 33.46 -0.73 -4.18
C LYS A 342 33.86 0.74 -4.02
N ALA A 343 34.88 1.20 -4.76
CA ALA A 343 35.32 2.59 -4.72
C ALA A 343 34.20 3.54 -5.16
N ALA A 344 33.47 3.21 -6.24
CA ALA A 344 32.34 3.99 -6.71
C ALA A 344 31.21 4.10 -5.67
N ILE A 345 30.85 2.99 -5.01
CA ILE A 345 29.81 3.01 -3.97
C ILE A 345 30.23 3.84 -2.75
N LEU A 346 31.49 3.76 -2.32
CA LEU A 346 32.00 4.57 -1.21
C LEU A 346 32.03 6.06 -1.55
N VAL A 347 32.40 6.42 -2.78
CA VAL A 347 32.37 7.81 -3.27
C VAL A 347 30.94 8.32 -3.32
N ASN A 348 30.00 7.55 -3.85
CA ASN A 348 28.58 7.93 -3.89
C ASN A 348 27.97 8.07 -2.49
N ALA A 349 28.41 7.25 -1.52
CA ALA A 349 28.01 7.38 -0.12
C ALA A 349 28.65 8.58 0.60
N ALA A 350 29.79 9.09 0.09
CA ALA A 350 30.55 10.20 0.67
C ALA A 350 30.32 11.55 -0.03
N ALA A 351 29.59 11.58 -1.14
CA ALA A 351 29.31 12.80 -1.90
C ALA A 351 28.55 13.83 -1.04
N PRO A 352 29.07 15.05 -0.85
CA PRO A 352 28.35 16.13 -0.19
C PRO A 352 27.10 16.51 -0.98
N LEU A 353 26.01 16.77 -0.26
CA LEU A 353 24.77 17.30 -0.83
C LEU A 353 25.08 18.56 -1.67
N PRO A 354 24.52 18.72 -2.87
CA PRO A 354 24.63 19.98 -3.60
C PRO A 354 23.99 21.11 -2.76
N GLU A 355 24.76 22.16 -2.49
CA GLU A 355 24.25 23.34 -1.80
C GLU A 355 23.10 23.97 -2.62
N PRO A 356 22.03 24.43 -1.96
CA PRO A 356 20.93 25.08 -2.66
C PRO A 356 21.44 26.36 -3.32
N THR A 357 21.49 26.36 -4.65
CA THR A 357 21.69 27.56 -5.46
C THR A 357 20.57 28.55 -5.12
N LYS A 358 20.93 29.62 -4.40
CA LYS A 358 20.03 30.75 -4.14
C LYS A 358 19.68 31.38 -5.49
N SER A 359 18.49 31.10 -6.01
CA SER A 359 17.97 31.80 -7.18
C SER A 359 17.81 33.29 -6.84
N PRO A 360 18.20 34.20 -7.74
CA PRO A 360 18.09 35.63 -7.50
C PRO A 360 16.60 36.06 -7.53
N LYS A 361 16.17 36.78 -6.49
CA LYS A 361 14.83 37.37 -6.39
C LYS A 361 14.53 38.24 -7.61
N ARG A 362 13.61 37.80 -8.48
CA ARG A 362 13.04 38.61 -9.56
C ARG A 362 12.18 39.73 -8.95
N LYS A 363 12.61 40.98 -9.09
CA LYS A 363 11.79 42.16 -8.80
C LYS A 363 10.68 42.24 -9.84
N SER A 364 9.43 42.23 -9.38
CA SER A 364 8.25 42.52 -10.20
C SER A 364 8.32 43.98 -10.68
N GLN A 365 8.48 44.19 -11.98
CA GLN A 365 8.24 45.48 -12.63
C GLN A 365 6.92 45.40 -13.38
N ARG A 366 5.91 46.08 -12.82
CA ARG A 366 4.61 46.32 -13.44
C ARG A 366 4.80 47.36 -14.55
N LYS A 367 4.79 46.94 -15.82
CA LYS A 367 4.72 47.88 -16.95
C LYS A 367 3.26 48.27 -17.18
N GLN A 368 2.98 49.56 -17.02
CA GLN A 368 1.79 50.21 -17.55
C GLN A 368 1.93 50.28 -19.09
N VAL A 369 0.92 49.80 -19.80
CA VAL A 369 0.81 49.99 -21.26
C VAL A 369 -0.07 51.20 -21.48
N VAL A 370 0.53 52.24 -22.06
CA VAL A 370 -0.13 53.44 -22.57
C VAL A 370 -0.63 53.12 -23.98
N ASN A 371 -1.92 53.36 -24.23
CA ASN A 371 -2.51 53.31 -25.56
C ASN A 371 -2.14 54.56 -26.35
N THR A 372 -1.76 54.39 -27.62
CA THR A 372 -1.85 55.44 -28.64
C THR A 372 -2.22 54.78 -29.97
N VAL A 373 -3.18 55.39 -30.66
CA VAL A 373 -3.95 54.88 -31.81
C VAL A 373 -3.35 55.39 -33.14
N LYS A 374 -3.74 54.72 -34.24
CA LYS A 374 -3.79 55.12 -35.68
C LYS A 374 -2.66 54.53 -36.55
N GLU A 375 -2.89 54.01 -37.77
CA GLU A 375 -4.00 54.13 -38.73
C GLU A 375 -3.90 53.01 -39.81
N GLU A 376 -5.07 52.48 -40.24
CA GLU A 376 -5.56 52.18 -41.63
C GLU A 376 -4.71 51.38 -42.66
N ALA A 377 -5.23 50.56 -43.61
CA ALA A 377 -6.58 50.19 -44.07
C ALA A 377 -6.54 49.03 -45.11
N ASN A 378 -7.74 48.52 -45.46
CA ASN A 378 -8.18 47.75 -46.64
C ASN A 378 -8.00 46.22 -46.69
N SER A 379 -8.95 45.39 -47.15
CA SER A 379 -10.34 45.59 -47.67
C SER A 379 -11.00 44.22 -48.01
N ILE A 380 -12.33 44.23 -48.18
CA ILE A 380 -13.25 43.28 -48.89
C ILE A 380 -14.03 42.33 -47.93
N ASP A 381 -15.30 42.62 -47.57
CA ASP A 381 -16.61 42.43 -48.27
C ASP A 381 -17.10 40.96 -48.27
N GLU A 382 -18.36 40.57 -48.00
CA GLU A 382 -19.63 41.32 -47.87
C GLU A 382 -20.75 40.39 -47.30
N SER A 383 -21.75 41.00 -46.65
CA SER A 383 -23.19 40.60 -46.49
C SER A 383 -23.60 39.44 -45.55
N SER A 384 -24.70 39.47 -44.77
CA SER A 384 -25.63 40.52 -44.29
C SER A 384 -26.74 39.86 -43.41
N GLU A 385 -27.03 40.50 -42.25
CA GLU A 385 -28.37 40.79 -41.67
C GLU A 385 -29.25 39.64 -41.11
N GLU A 386 -30.03 39.75 -40.01
CA GLU A 386 -30.49 40.88 -39.19
C GLU A 386 -31.04 40.40 -37.81
N ASP A 387 -30.76 41.20 -36.78
CA ASP A 387 -31.58 41.70 -35.65
C ASP A 387 -32.52 40.84 -34.77
N SER A 388 -32.29 40.92 -33.45
CA SER A 388 -33.15 41.76 -32.57
C SER A 388 -32.53 41.94 -31.18
N GLU A 389 -32.27 43.21 -30.84
CA GLU A 389 -31.89 43.71 -29.51
C GLU A 389 -33.04 43.64 -28.50
N LEU A 390 -32.73 43.42 -27.21
CA LEU A 390 -33.33 44.19 -26.12
C LEU A 390 -32.30 44.43 -25.00
N ASN A 391 -32.06 45.72 -24.76
CA ASN A 391 -31.36 46.34 -23.64
C ASN A 391 -31.93 45.95 -22.27
N GLU A 392 -31.08 45.83 -21.24
CA GLU A 392 -31.26 46.55 -19.96
C GLU A 392 -30.04 46.46 -19.02
N LYS A 393 -29.30 47.58 -19.01
CA LYS A 393 -28.70 48.34 -17.88
C LYS A 393 -28.01 47.64 -16.69
N GLU A 394 -26.79 48.12 -16.50
CA GLU A 394 -25.90 48.07 -15.35
C GLU A 394 -26.54 48.46 -14.00
N ASN A 395 -26.03 47.85 -12.93
CA ASN A 395 -25.54 48.61 -11.76
C ASN A 395 -24.53 47.78 -10.96
N GLN A 396 -23.28 48.24 -10.92
CA GLN A 396 -22.32 47.89 -9.87
C GLN A 396 -22.46 48.87 -8.68
N PRO A 397 -22.23 48.42 -7.43
CA PRO A 397 -22.27 49.25 -6.24
C PRO A 397 -20.87 49.79 -5.86
N THR A 398 -20.83 50.98 -5.26
CA THR A 398 -19.75 51.47 -4.37
C THR A 398 -20.36 52.45 -3.34
N PRO A 399 -19.64 52.91 -2.30
CA PRO A 399 -19.03 52.15 -1.20
C PRO A 399 -19.34 52.79 0.19
N SER A 400 -19.26 52.04 1.30
CA SER A 400 -19.01 52.64 2.62
C SER A 400 -18.43 51.65 3.62
N ALA A 401 -17.59 52.18 4.50
CA ALA A 401 -16.51 51.53 5.22
C ALA A 401 -16.85 50.95 6.61
N SER A 402 -15.83 50.24 7.12
CA SER A 402 -15.40 50.08 8.52
C SER A 402 -15.84 48.81 9.27
N GLY A 403 -14.84 48.16 9.87
CA GLY A 403 -14.88 46.78 10.32
C GLY A 403 -15.26 46.58 11.79
N GLN A 404 -15.46 45.31 12.14
CA GLN A 404 -15.44 44.76 13.50
C GLN A 404 -15.41 43.23 13.38
N GLY A 405 -14.35 42.60 13.88
CA GLY A 405 -14.17 41.15 13.81
C GLY A 405 -13.14 40.70 14.83
N ASP A 406 -13.43 40.89 16.12
CA ASP A 406 -12.59 40.39 17.23
C ASP A 406 -13.36 40.10 18.52
N ALA A 407 -14.71 40.13 18.50
CA ALA A 407 -15.53 39.92 19.69
C ALA A 407 -15.93 38.46 19.95
N ASN A 408 -15.91 37.57 18.94
CA ASN A 408 -16.59 36.27 19.05
C ASN A 408 -15.74 35.13 19.65
N LEU A 409 -14.42 35.29 19.82
CA LEU A 409 -13.54 34.23 20.34
C LEU A 409 -13.40 34.22 21.88
N LYS A 410 -13.65 35.36 22.53
CA LYS A 410 -13.48 35.53 23.98
C LYS A 410 -14.71 35.08 24.78
N ASP A 411 -15.89 35.13 24.17
CA ASP A 411 -17.13 34.69 24.79
C ASP A 411 -17.24 33.15 24.79
N PHE A 412 -16.80 32.49 23.72
CA PHE A 412 -16.73 31.01 23.66
C PHE A 412 -15.75 30.41 24.69
N SER A 413 -14.63 31.08 24.95
CA SER A 413 -13.65 30.65 25.98
C SER A 413 -14.13 30.84 27.42
N LYS A 414 -15.17 31.66 27.66
CA LYS A 414 -15.77 31.86 28.99
C LYS A 414 -16.84 30.82 29.30
N GLU A 415 -17.61 30.37 28.30
CA GLU A 415 -18.59 29.28 28.46
C GLU A 415 -17.93 27.93 28.79
N LEU A 416 -16.80 27.59 28.15
CA LEU A 416 -16.09 26.33 28.42
C LEU A 416 -15.49 26.25 29.84
N LYS A 417 -15.24 27.38 30.49
CA LYS A 417 -14.69 27.44 31.85
C LYS A 417 -15.76 27.38 32.94
N GLN A 418 -17.03 27.63 32.61
CA GLN A 418 -18.14 27.52 33.56
C GLN A 418 -18.68 26.09 33.72
N HIS A 419 -18.35 25.17 32.80
CA HIS A 419 -18.81 23.77 32.86
C HIS A 419 -17.76 22.76 33.35
N ALA A 420 -16.57 23.20 33.77
CA ALA A 420 -15.44 22.33 34.17
C ALA A 420 -15.17 22.29 35.68
N SER A 421 -16.17 22.55 36.52
CA SER A 421 -15.98 22.58 37.99
C SER A 421 -16.98 21.71 38.74
N VAL A 422 -16.95 20.38 38.53
CA VAL A 422 -17.30 19.38 39.56
C VAL A 422 -16.50 18.09 39.31
N SER A 423 -15.58 17.79 40.23
CA SER A 423 -15.17 16.47 40.74
C SER A 423 -13.65 16.38 41.00
N SER A 424 -13.32 16.44 42.28
CA SER A 424 -11.99 16.30 42.88
C SER A 424 -11.67 14.84 43.18
N ILE A 425 -10.55 14.31 42.68
CA ILE A 425 -9.92 13.08 43.19
C ILE A 425 -8.39 13.32 43.32
N GLN A 426 -7.87 12.85 44.46
CA GLN A 426 -6.53 13.10 45.03
C GLN A 426 -5.38 12.39 44.26
N GLU A 427 -4.24 13.07 44.14
CA GLU A 427 -2.95 12.52 43.68
C GLU A 427 -2.19 11.76 44.81
N PRO A 428 -1.49 10.65 44.52
CA PRO A 428 -0.49 10.07 45.43
C PRO A 428 0.95 10.60 45.14
N PRO A 429 1.91 10.43 46.07
CA PRO A 429 3.09 11.30 46.16
C PRO A 429 4.27 10.89 45.26
N LYS A 430 5.06 11.91 44.90
CA LYS A 430 6.29 11.83 44.09
C LYS A 430 7.44 11.17 44.87
N GLN A 431 7.97 10.05 44.37
CA GLN A 431 9.28 9.53 44.79
C GLN A 431 10.37 9.93 43.77
N LYS A 432 11.45 10.54 44.27
CA LYS A 432 12.69 10.79 43.55
C LYS A 432 13.52 9.50 43.53
N LEU A 433 13.99 9.08 42.36
CA LEU A 433 15.02 8.05 42.23
C LEU A 433 16.13 8.50 41.26
N HIS A 434 17.29 7.94 41.54
CA HIS A 434 18.65 8.46 41.39
C HIS A 434 19.19 8.32 39.96
N ASN A 435 20.06 9.26 39.55
CA ASN A 435 20.82 9.18 38.29
C ASN A 435 21.75 7.97 38.31
N GLU A 436 21.51 6.99 37.44
CA GLU A 436 22.52 5.99 37.06
C GLU A 436 23.17 6.33 35.72
N ARG A 437 24.47 6.07 35.68
CA ARG A 437 25.43 6.50 34.65
C ARG A 437 25.14 5.85 33.30
N VAL A 438 25.01 6.69 32.27
CA VAL A 438 25.01 6.27 30.86
C VAL A 438 26.40 5.71 30.51
N ILE A 439 26.49 4.40 30.28
CA ILE A 439 27.66 3.75 29.70
C ILE A 439 27.57 3.87 28.18
N ASN A 440 28.59 4.48 27.59
CA ASN A 440 28.70 4.75 26.17
C ASN A 440 28.94 3.44 25.37
N PRO A 441 28.10 3.07 24.38
CA PRO A 441 28.23 1.82 23.62
C PRO A 441 29.35 1.82 22.56
N PHE A 442 30.18 2.87 22.48
CA PHE A 442 31.24 3.01 21.47
C PHE A 442 32.67 2.78 21.98
N GLN A 443 32.87 2.18 23.16
CA GLN A 443 34.22 1.78 23.59
C GLN A 443 34.71 0.54 22.82
N LYS A 444 35.60 0.77 21.85
CA LYS A 444 36.39 -0.28 21.18
C LYS A 444 37.36 -0.92 22.18
N SER A 445 37.19 -2.22 22.45
CA SER A 445 38.27 -3.05 22.98
C SER A 445 39.11 -3.59 21.81
N ASN A 446 40.40 -3.27 21.83
CA ASN A 446 41.39 -3.82 20.91
C ASN A 446 41.73 -5.26 21.33
N SER A 447 41.43 -6.24 20.48
CA SER A 447 42.21 -7.48 20.42
C SER A 447 42.56 -7.77 18.97
N MET A 448 43.86 -7.66 18.66
CA MET A 448 44.43 -8.10 17.40
C MET A 448 44.44 -9.63 17.38
N GLU A 449 43.69 -10.23 16.46
CA GLU A 449 44.02 -11.56 15.95
C GLU A 449 44.01 -11.57 14.42
N LYS A 450 45.08 -12.17 13.89
CA LYS A 450 45.52 -12.10 12.49
C LYS A 450 44.48 -12.69 11.54
N GLY A 451 44.28 -11.97 10.44
CA GLY A 451 43.40 -12.36 9.35
C GLY A 451 43.89 -13.61 8.62
N LYS A 452 42.99 -14.58 8.47
CA LYS A 452 42.79 -15.41 7.28
C LYS A 452 41.47 -16.18 7.44
N ALA A 453 40.70 -16.25 6.35
CA ALA A 453 39.50 -17.07 6.17
C ALA A 453 38.35 -16.87 7.19
N LYS A 454 37.69 -15.69 7.20
CA LYS A 454 36.34 -15.57 7.81
C LYS A 454 35.22 -15.48 6.77
N GLY A 455 35.47 -14.87 5.61
CA GLY A 455 34.45 -14.73 4.55
C GLY A 455 34.02 -16.06 3.92
N LEU A 456 34.95 -16.99 3.69
CA LEU A 456 34.63 -18.31 3.14
C LEU A 456 33.81 -19.18 4.12
N PHE A 457 34.09 -19.08 5.43
CA PHE A 457 33.30 -19.76 6.46
C PHE A 457 31.91 -19.16 6.57
N PHE A 458 31.80 -17.83 6.51
CA PHE A 458 30.51 -17.15 6.46
C PHE A 458 29.67 -17.61 5.26
N LEU A 459 30.23 -17.66 4.05
CA LEU A 459 29.52 -18.20 2.88
C LEU A 459 29.16 -19.68 3.02
N ASN A 460 30.05 -20.51 3.56
CA ASN A 460 29.74 -21.91 3.83
C ASN A 460 28.62 -22.07 4.88
N ASP A 461 28.54 -21.20 5.89
CA ASP A 461 27.48 -21.19 6.88
C ASP A 461 26.15 -20.69 6.27
N ILE A 462 26.22 -19.67 5.40
CA ILE A 462 25.11 -19.16 4.57
C ILE A 462 24.53 -20.24 3.65
N ILE A 463 25.39 -21.09 3.09
CA ILE A 463 25.03 -22.20 2.19
C ILE A 463 24.52 -23.41 3.01
N LYS A 464 25.05 -23.65 4.21
CA LYS A 464 24.60 -24.74 5.11
C LYS A 464 23.22 -24.50 5.72
N GLU A 465 22.86 -23.26 6.06
CA GLU A 465 21.53 -22.90 6.57
C GLU A 465 20.39 -23.36 5.63
N GLU A 466 20.61 -23.39 4.32
CA GLU A 466 19.61 -23.77 3.33
C GLU A 466 19.43 -25.29 3.23
N LYS A 467 20.51 -26.08 3.35
CA LYS A 467 20.41 -27.55 3.40
C LYS A 467 19.63 -28.05 4.63
N GLY A 468 19.59 -27.26 5.71
CA GLY A 468 18.77 -27.54 6.89
C GLY A 468 17.26 -27.31 6.67
N LEU A 469 16.87 -26.43 5.74
CA LEU A 469 15.46 -26.11 5.45
C LEU A 469 14.84 -27.09 4.43
N VAL A 470 15.63 -27.68 3.54
CA VAL A 470 15.14 -28.67 2.55
C VAL A 470 14.91 -30.06 3.17
N GLY A 471 15.43 -30.32 4.38
CA GLY A 471 15.34 -31.61 5.08
C GLY A 471 13.97 -31.99 5.65
N ASN A 472 12.96 -31.09 5.60
CA ASN A 472 11.64 -31.31 6.21
C ASN A 472 10.50 -31.42 5.16
N LYS A 473 10.74 -32.08 4.02
CA LYS A 473 9.62 -32.61 3.20
C LYS A 473 9.08 -33.86 3.88
N ARG A 474 8.01 -33.71 4.67
CA ARG A 474 7.22 -34.84 5.18
C ARG A 474 6.76 -35.70 3.99
N LYS A 475 7.08 -36.99 4.07
CA LYS A 475 6.67 -38.03 3.13
C LYS A 475 5.14 -38.00 2.95
N PHE A 476 4.68 -37.68 1.76
CA PHE A 476 3.34 -38.08 1.30
C PHE A 476 3.33 -39.61 1.22
N GLN A 477 2.65 -40.26 2.16
CA GLN A 477 2.32 -41.68 2.04
C GLN A 477 1.20 -41.82 1.02
N SER A 478 1.53 -42.36 -0.14
CA SER A 478 0.58 -42.92 -1.09
C SER A 478 -0.07 -44.17 -0.48
N SER A 479 -1.36 -44.11 -0.15
CA SER A 479 -2.15 -45.29 0.18
C SER A 479 -2.48 -46.09 -1.11
N PRO A 480 -2.29 -47.42 -1.14
CA PRO A 480 -2.55 -48.22 -2.32
C PRO A 480 -4.04 -48.52 -2.49
N LYS A 481 -4.51 -48.47 -3.74
CA LYS A 481 -5.83 -48.90 -4.18
C LYS A 481 -6.03 -50.40 -3.85
N GLY A 482 -6.89 -50.68 -2.89
CA GLY A 482 -7.42 -52.03 -2.62
C GLY A 482 -8.84 -52.15 -3.16
N ALA A 483 -8.98 -52.80 -4.31
CA ALA A 483 -10.28 -53.24 -4.82
C ALA A 483 -10.82 -54.39 -3.95
N LYS A 484 -12.01 -54.22 -3.35
CA LYS A 484 -12.87 -55.34 -2.95
C LYS A 484 -14.34 -55.00 -3.18
N ARG A 485 -14.92 -55.72 -4.16
CA ARG A 485 -16.33 -56.12 -4.21
C ARG A 485 -16.74 -56.73 -2.86
N THR A 486 -17.93 -56.42 -2.32
CA THR A 486 -19.17 -57.23 -2.30
C THR A 486 -20.13 -56.76 -1.20
N LYS A 487 -21.43 -56.68 -1.55
CA LYS A 487 -22.67 -56.93 -0.76
C LYS A 487 -22.77 -56.29 0.65
N LEU A 488 -23.75 -55.44 0.94
CA LEU A 488 -25.20 -55.72 0.96
C LEU A 488 -25.97 -54.39 0.85
#